data_AF-A0A401T4T0-F1
#
_entry.id   AF-A0A401T4T0-F1
#
_cell.length_a   1.000
_cell.length_b   1.000
_cell.length_c   1.000
_cell.angle_alpha   90.00
_cell.angle_beta   90.00
_cell.angle_gamma   90.00
#
_symmetry.space_group_name_H-M   'P 1'
#
loop_
_entity.id
_entity.type
_entity.pdbx_description
1 polymer ?
#
loop_
_entity_poly.entity_id
_entity_poly.type
_entity_poly.pdbx_seq_one_letter_code
_entity_poly.pdbx_strand_id
1 'polypeptide(L)' 'MREDQGRVSREFCRIYRLPGNLDQTAISCSLSADGLLTLCCPKVRTGDDSNQQDRPIPVTRDEKFGNQPEIKADP' A
#
# COMPACT_ATOMS: atom_id res chain seq x y z
N MET A 1 35.59 -12.45 42.50
CA MET A 1 35.22 -11.01 42.47
C MET A 1 34.09 -10.87 41.46
N ARG A 2 32.87 -10.56 41.95
CA ARG A 2 31.65 -10.09 41.27
C ARG A 2 31.25 -10.72 39.92
N GLU A 3 30.33 -11.69 39.97
CA GLU A 3 29.30 -11.86 38.94
C GLU A 3 28.23 -10.80 39.17
N ASP A 4 28.26 -9.70 38.42
CA ASP A 4 27.13 -8.76 38.40
C ASP A 4 27.10 -8.03 37.05
N GLN A 5 26.96 -8.80 35.97
CA GLN A 5 26.58 -8.26 34.66
C GLN A 5 25.05 -8.36 34.58
N GLY A 6 24.38 -7.26 34.92
CA GLY A 6 22.92 -7.21 34.98
C GLY A 6 22.27 -7.67 33.67
N ARG A 7 21.26 -8.55 33.79
CA ARG A 7 20.48 -9.02 32.64
C ARG A 7 19.63 -7.87 32.09
N VAL A 8 19.76 -7.59 30.79
CA VAL A 8 18.89 -6.63 30.08
C VAL A 8 17.91 -7.41 29.20
N SER A 9 16.61 -7.17 29.39
CA SER A 9 15.52 -7.71 28.57
C SER A 9 14.80 -6.57 27.85
N ARG A 10 14.34 -6.81 26.62
CA ARG A 10 13.54 -5.86 25.83
C ARG A 10 12.32 -6.56 25.27
N GLU A 11 11.19 -5.86 25.23
CA GLU A 11 9.92 -6.34 24.68
C GLU A 11 9.34 -5.26 23.76
N PHE A 12 8.61 -5.68 22.72
CA PHE A 12 7.82 -4.78 21.89
C PHE A 12 6.43 -5.36 21.65
N CYS A 13 5.41 -4.50 21.64
CA CYS A 13 4.05 -4.84 21.29
C CYS A 13 3.58 -3.91 20.16
N ARG A 14 3.00 -4.48 19.11
CA ARG A 14 2.41 -3.74 17.99
C ARG A 14 1.06 -4.34 17.65
N ILE A 15 0.05 -3.49 17.50
CA ILE A 15 -1.32 -3.87 17.16
C ILE A 15 -1.62 -3.30 15.78
N TYR A 16 -2.03 -4.17 14.86
CA TYR A 16 -2.40 -3.81 13.50
C TYR A 16 -3.85 -4.18 13.24
N ARG A 17 -4.61 -3.25 12.66
CA ARG A 17 -5.93 -3.57 12.12
C ARG A 17 -5.75 -4.17 10.73
N LEU A 18 -6.19 -5.40 10.54
CA LEU A 18 -6.13 -6.05 9.25
C LEU A 18 -7.26 -5.54 8.32
N PRO A 19 -6.98 -5.36 7.02
CA PRO A 19 -8.02 -5.17 6.01
C PRO A 19 -9.02 -6.34 5.98
N GLY A 20 -10.28 -6.06 5.65
CA GLY A 20 -11.34 -7.06 5.62
C GLY A 20 -11.24 -8.10 4.51
N ASN A 21 -10.41 -7.84 3.48
CA ASN A 21 -10.21 -8.74 2.33
C ASN A 21 -9.03 -9.71 2.52
N LEU A 22 -8.56 -9.92 3.75
CA LEU A 22 -7.48 -10.84 4.09
C LEU A 22 -8.02 -12.13 4.72
N ASP A 23 -7.40 -13.26 4.37
CA ASP A 23 -7.67 -14.54 5.02
C ASP A 23 -6.92 -14.62 6.35
N GLN A 24 -7.61 -14.21 7.42
CA GLN A 24 -7.05 -14.15 8.77
C GLN A 24 -6.68 -15.53 9.33
N THR A 25 -7.22 -16.62 8.77
CA THR A 25 -6.88 -17.98 9.21
C THR A 25 -5.53 -18.44 8.68
N ALA A 26 -5.03 -17.78 7.62
CA ALA A 26 -3.79 -18.11 6.92
C ALA A 26 -2.64 -17.11 7.20
N ILE A 27 -2.67 -16.41 8.34
CA ILE A 27 -1.58 -15.51 8.75
C ILE A 27 -0.33 -16.33 9.07
N SER A 28 0.81 -15.90 8.55
CA SER A 28 2.13 -16.45 8.86
C SER A 28 3.08 -15.35 9.32
N CYS A 29 4.05 -15.72 10.15
CA CYS A 29 5.07 -14.80 10.63
C CYS A 29 6.48 -15.40 10.47
N SER A 30 7.45 -14.53 10.21
CA SER A 30 8.86 -14.89 10.16
C SER A 30 9.71 -13.79 10.78
N LEU A 31 10.75 -14.19 11.51
CA LEU A 31 11.74 -13.29 12.09
C LEU A 31 13.06 -13.51 11.37
N SER A 32 13.57 -12.47 10.73
CA SER A 32 14.87 -12.52 10.07
C SER A 32 16.02 -12.44 11.08
N ALA A 33 17.23 -12.83 10.65
CA ALA A 33 18.42 -12.82 11.49
C ALA A 33 18.84 -11.42 11.95
N ASP A 34 18.47 -10.37 11.23
CA ASP A 34 18.66 -8.96 11.59
C ASP A 34 17.54 -8.40 12.49
N GLY A 35 16.56 -9.23 12.87
CA GLY A 35 15.54 -8.89 13.87
C GLY A 35 14.28 -8.24 13.32
N LEU A 36 14.00 -8.34 12.01
CA LEU A 36 12.76 -7.85 11.41
C LEU A 36 11.66 -8.91 11.46
N LEU A 37 10.58 -8.62 12.20
CA LEU A 37 9.38 -9.45 12.22
C LEU A 37 8.50 -9.09 11.01
N THR A 38 8.31 -10.05 10.10
CA THR A 38 7.42 -9.93 8.93
C THR A 38 6.15 -10.74 9.16
N LEU A 39 4.99 -10.10 8.98
CA LEU A 39 3.68 -10.75 8.97
C LEU A 39 3.16 -10.83 7.53
N CYS A 40 2.81 -12.03 7.09
CA CYS A 40 2.27 -12.30 5.75
C CYS A 40 0.84 -12.86 5.89
N CYS A 41 -0.08 -12.34 5.07
CA CYS A 41 -1.46 -12.80 5.05
C CYS A 41 -2.01 -12.68 3.62
N PRO A 42 -2.49 -13.79 3.02
CA PRO A 42 -3.02 -13.75 1.67
C PRO A 42 -4.36 -13.01 1.63
N LYS A 43 -4.67 -12.41 0.48
CA LYS A 43 -6.02 -11.89 0.22
C LYS A 43 -7.00 -13.06 0.08
N VAL A 44 -8.21 -12.90 0.60
CA VAL A 44 -9.31 -13.82 0.32
C VAL A 44 -9.53 -13.85 -1.18
N ARG A 45 -9.48 -15.03 -1.78
CA ARG A 45 -9.81 -15.22 -3.19
C ARG A 45 -11.33 -15.14 -3.34
N THR A 46 -11.86 -13.93 -3.49
CA THR A 46 -13.20 -13.77 -4.08
C THR A 46 -13.11 -14.27 -5.52
N GLY A 47 -13.96 -15.23 -5.90
CA GLY A 47 -13.90 -15.90 -7.20
C GLY A 47 -13.81 -14.91 -8.38
N ASP A 48 -12.99 -15.28 -9.37
CA ASP A 48 -12.83 -14.64 -10.69
C ASP A 48 -12.23 -13.22 -10.76
N ASP A 49 -10.93 -13.10 -10.48
CA ASP A 49 -10.08 -12.14 -11.21
C ASP A 49 -9.86 -12.55 -12.69
N SER A 50 -10.45 -13.66 -13.15
CA SER A 50 -10.45 -14.04 -14.57
C SER A 50 -11.42 -13.20 -15.43
N ASN A 51 -12.36 -12.48 -14.79
CA ASN A 51 -13.37 -11.66 -15.47
C ASN A 51 -13.14 -10.15 -15.32
N GLN A 52 -12.06 -9.72 -14.68
CA GLN A 52 -11.61 -8.33 -14.78
C GLN A 52 -10.92 -8.17 -16.15
N GLN A 53 -11.73 -8.17 -17.20
CA GLN A 53 -11.28 -7.75 -18.51
C GLN A 53 -10.63 -6.37 -18.33
N ASP A 54 -9.38 -6.24 -18.76
CA ASP A 54 -8.67 -4.98 -18.80
C ASP A 54 -9.50 -4.02 -19.65
N ARG A 55 -10.28 -3.15 -19.01
CA ARG A 55 -11.13 -2.17 -19.70
C ARG A 55 -10.29 -0.90 -19.85
N PRO A 56 -9.92 -0.50 -21.08
CA PRO A 56 -9.16 0.72 -21.27
C PRO A 56 -9.98 1.91 -20.77
N ILE A 57 -9.36 2.77 -19.95
CA ILE A 57 -9.96 4.02 -19.48
C ILE A 57 -9.69 5.09 -20.54
N PRO A 58 -10.72 5.64 -21.20
CA PRO A 58 -10.52 6.69 -22.20
C PRO A 58 -10.05 7.98 -21.50
N VAL A 59 -8.95 8.54 -21.98
CA VAL A 59 -8.43 9.84 -21.53
C VAL A 59 -8.81 10.89 -22.57
N THR A 60 -9.66 11.84 -22.18
CA THR A 60 -10.02 12.99 -23.02
C THR A 60 -9.33 14.24 -22.46
N ARG A 61 -8.62 14.99 -23.30
CA ARG A 61 -8.02 16.29 -22.96
C ARG A 61 -8.96 17.39 -23.41
N ASP A 62 -9.53 18.14 -22.47
CA ASP A 62 -10.25 19.38 -22.81
C ASP A 62 -9.24 20.49 -23.11
N GLU A 63 -9.08 20.82 -24.39
CA GLU A 63 -8.39 22.03 -24.80
C GLU A 63 -9.33 23.22 -24.56
N LYS A 64 -9.22 23.86 -23.39
CA LYS A 64 -9.72 25.22 -23.24
C LYS A 64 -8.91 26.11 -24.17
N PHE A 65 -9.43 26.38 -25.36
CA PHE A 65 -8.93 27.43 -26.23
C PHE A 65 -9.01 28.74 -25.45
N GLY A 66 -7.86 29.18 -24.91
CA GLY A 66 -7.73 30.50 -24.32
C GLY A 66 -8.03 31.53 -25.38
N ASN A 67 -8.93 32.47 -25.08
CA ASN A 67 -9.30 33.57 -25.96
C ASN A 67 -8.05 34.20 -26.59
N GLN A 68 -7.93 34.11 -27.92
CA GLN A 68 -6.95 34.89 -28.66
C GLN A 68 -7.37 36.37 -28.60
N PRO A 69 -6.47 37.31 -28.25
CA PRO A 69 -6.79 38.73 -28.29
C PRO A 69 -6.94 39.16 -29.76
N GLU A 70 -8.13 39.61 -30.13
CA GLU A 70 -8.46 40.13 -31.45
C GLU A 70 -7.74 41.48 -31.65
N ILE A 71 -6.70 41.49 -32.49
CA ILE A 71 -6.00 42.72 -32.86
C ILE A 71 -6.90 43.47 -33.85
N LYS A 72 -7.71 44.42 -33.35
CA LYS A 72 -8.40 45.37 -34.24
C LYS A 72 -7.37 46.31 -34.86
N ALA A 73 -7.24 46.25 -36.19
CA ALA A 73 -6.64 47.33 -36.97
C ALA A 73 -7.69 48.45 -37.13
N ASP A 74 -7.36 49.65 -36.65
CA ASP A 74 -8.13 50.89 -36.88
C ASP A 74 -7.78 51.45 -38.28
N PRO A 75 -8.71 52.08 -39.01
CA PRO A 75 -8.50 52.54 -40.39
C PRO A 75 -7.66 53.82 -40.51
#